data_AF-A0A529M8D9-F1
#
_entry.id   AF-A0A529M8D9-F1
#
_cell.length_a   1.000
_cell.length_b   1.000
_cell.length_c   1.000
_cell.angle_alpha   90.00
_cell.angle_beta   90.00
_cell.angle_gamma   90.00
#
_symmetry.space_group_name_H-M   'P 1'
#
loop_
_entity.id
_entity.type
_entity.pdbx_description
1 polymer ?
#
loop_
_entity_poly.entity_id
_entity_poly.type
_entity_poly.pdbx_seq_one_letter_code
_entity_poly.pdbx_strand_id
1 'polypeptide(L)' 'MRIIASMTTIPSRIDRIGPALESVLGQTVAVKHVELNVPYVCVRTNEPYILPAWLAEMERVKIFRTDDYGPVT' A
#
# COMPACT_ATOMS: atom_id res chain seq x y z
N MET A 1 7.13 0.57 22.35
CA MET A 1 6.50 -0.43 21.46
C MET A 1 6.79 -0.04 20.01
N ARG A 2 7.09 -0.99 19.13
CA ARG A 2 7.33 -0.72 17.70
C ARG A 2 6.10 -1.19 16.91
N ILE A 3 5.40 -0.25 16.27
CA ILE A 3 4.22 -0.54 15.46
C ILE A 3 4.58 -0.44 13.98
N ILE A 4 4.12 -1.40 13.19
CA ILE A 4 4.20 -1.41 11.73
C ILE A 4 2.77 -1.62 11.24
N ALA A 5 2.31 -0.78 10.31
CA ALA A 5 0.98 -0.92 9.72
C ALA A 5 1.12 -1.67 8.39
N SER A 6 0.38 -2.76 8.22
CA SER A 6 0.32 -3.49 6.94
C SER A 6 -0.98 -3.17 6.23
N MET A 7 -0.90 -2.89 4.93
CA MET A 7 -2.03 -2.48 4.10
C MET A 7 -1.94 -3.12 2.71
N THR A 8 -3.10 -3.23 2.06
CA THR A 8 -3.22 -3.68 0.67
C THR A 8 -4.11 -2.68 -0.09
N THR A 9 -4.12 -2.76 -1.42
CA THR A 9 -4.99 -1.92 -2.26
C THR A 9 -5.44 -2.68 -3.51
N ILE A 10 -6.21 -2.04 -4.37
CA ILE A 10 -6.58 -2.55 -5.71
C ILE A 10 -6.14 -1.54 -6.78
N PRO A 11 -6.05 -1.93 -8.07
CA PRO A 11 -5.55 -1.05 -9.11
C PRO A 11 -6.29 0.29 -9.18
N SER A 12 -7.63 0.28 -9.09
CA SER A 12 -8.45 1.50 -9.14
C SER A 12 -8.28 2.47 -7.96
N ARG A 13 -7.63 2.05 -6.85
CA ARG A 13 -7.42 2.86 -5.64
C ARG A 13 -5.97 3.31 -5.46
N ILE A 14 -5.00 2.69 -6.15
CA ILE A 14 -3.57 2.91 -5.86
C ILE A 14 -3.15 4.37 -6.07
N ASP A 15 -3.68 5.03 -7.10
CA ASP A 15 -3.36 6.43 -7.38
C ASP A 15 -3.98 7.41 -6.36
N ARG A 16 -4.97 6.95 -5.57
CA ARG A 16 -5.73 7.77 -4.61
C ARG A 16 -5.46 7.39 -3.16
N ILE A 17 -4.51 6.48 -2.88
CA ILE A 17 -4.28 5.95 -1.53
C ILE A 17 -3.53 6.94 -0.62
N GLY A 18 -2.91 7.98 -1.18
CA GLY A 18 -2.08 8.96 -0.45
C GLY A 18 -2.69 9.46 0.88
N PRO A 19 -3.94 9.98 0.89
CA PRO A 19 -4.57 10.46 2.12
C PRO A 19 -4.72 9.39 3.21
N ALA A 20 -4.93 8.12 2.84
CA ALA A 20 -4.99 7.02 3.80
C ALA A 20 -3.61 6.71 4.39
N LEU A 21 -2.56 6.73 3.57
CA LEU A 21 -1.18 6.56 4.02
C LEU A 21 -0.77 7.67 5.00
N GLU A 22 -1.06 8.92 4.65
CA GLU A 22 -0.77 10.08 5.51
C GLU A 22 -1.54 10.00 6.84
N SER A 23 -2.82 9.61 6.79
CA SER A 23 -3.62 9.40 7.99
C SER A 23 -3.01 8.34 8.92
N VAL A 24 -2.56 7.20 8.38
CA VAL A 24 -1.91 6.14 9.17
C VAL A 24 -0.55 6.60 9.72
N LEU A 25 0.24 7.32 8.93
CA LEU A 25 1.55 7.83 9.34
C LEU A 25 1.48 8.95 10.38
N GLY A 26 0.36 9.68 10.43
CA GLY A 26 0.06 10.78 11.35
C GLY A 26 -0.79 10.43 12.57
N GLN A 27 -1.02 9.15 12.86
CA GLN A 27 -1.74 8.72 14.07
C GLN A 27 -1.04 9.17 15.36
N THR A 28 -1.82 9.40 16.43
CA THR A 28 -1.30 9.81 17.75
C THR A 28 -0.33 8.79 18.34
N VAL A 29 -0.56 7.51 18.06
CA VAL A 29 0.41 6.44 18.32
C VAL A 29 1.26 6.25 17.07
N ALA A 30 2.54 6.63 17.14
CA ALA A 30 3.43 6.65 15.99
C ALA A 30 3.67 5.24 15.41
N VAL A 31 3.35 5.09 14.12
CA VAL A 31 3.73 3.94 13.31
C VAL A 31 5.13 4.15 12.76
N LYS A 32 6.00 3.13 12.83
CA LYS A 32 7.37 3.22 12.30
C LYS A 32 7.36 3.46 10.79
N HIS A 33 6.58 2.67 10.07
CA HIS A 33 6.35 2.77 8.63
C HIS A 33 5.11 1.95 8.25
N VAL A 34 4.60 2.20 7.05
CA VAL A 34 3.58 1.38 6.40
C VAL A 34 4.26 0.36 5.49
N GLU A 35 3.79 -0.88 5.54
CA GLU A 35 4.11 -1.93 4.57
C GLU A 35 2.90 -2.08 3.65
N LEU A 36 3.05 -1.65 2.40
CA LEU A 36 2.00 -1.70 1.39
C LEU A 36 2.26 -2.88 0.45
N ASN A 37 1.43 -3.91 0.55
CA ASN A 37 1.47 -5.06 -0.35
C ASN A 37 0.71 -4.70 -1.63
N VAL A 38 1.41 -4.75 -2.76
CA VAL A 38 0.89 -4.40 -4.07
C VAL A 38 1.16 -5.56 -5.03
N PRO A 39 0.13 -6.35 -5.36
CA PRO A 39 0.31 -7.43 -6.31
C PRO A 39 0.75 -6.96 -7.69
N TYR A 40 1.25 -7.87 -8.54
CA TYR A 40 1.57 -7.51 -9.92
C TYR A 40 0.32 -7.26 -10.77
N VAL A 41 -0.67 -8.15 -10.65
CA VAL A 41 -1.92 -8.14 -11.42
C VAL A 41 -3.07 -8.50 -10.48
N CYS A 42 -4.22 -7.84 -10.62
CA CYS A 42 -5.39 -8.18 -9.85
C CYS A 42 -6.06 -9.42 -10.44
N VAL A 43 -6.15 -10.53 -9.70
CA VAL A 43 -6.68 -11.80 -10.22
C VAL A 43 -8.14 -11.70 -10.64
N ARG A 44 -8.91 -10.81 -10.00
CA ARG A 44 -10.34 -10.63 -10.29
C ARG A 44 -10.62 -9.86 -11.58
N THR A 45 -9.80 -8.84 -11.90
CA THR A 45 -10.02 -7.95 -13.05
C THR A 45 -8.98 -8.11 -14.15
N ASN A 46 -7.92 -8.88 -13.91
CA ASN A 46 -6.75 -9.02 -14.75
C ASN A 46 -6.05 -7.67 -15.07
N GLU A 47 -6.21 -6.68 -14.19
CA GLU A 47 -5.61 -5.35 -14.35
C GLU A 47 -4.25 -5.29 -13.64
N PRO A 48 -3.22 -4.69 -14.27
CA PRO A 48 -1.93 -4.48 -13.62
C PRO A 48 -2.02 -3.39 -12.54
N TYR A 49 -1.25 -3.57 -11.47
CA TYR A 49 -1.04 -2.49 -10.49
C TYR A 49 0.09 -1.57 -10.95
N ILE A 50 -0.28 -0.42 -11.50
CA ILE A 50 0.65 0.65 -11.89
C ILE A 50 0.98 1.49 -10.66
N LEU A 51 2.26 1.49 -10.25
CA LEU A 51 2.72 2.32 -9.14
C LEU A 51 2.84 3.77 -9.61
N PRO A 52 2.18 4.73 -8.94
CA PRO A 52 2.40 6.13 -9.25
C PRO A 52 3.76 6.59 -8.69
N ALA A 53 4.44 7.50 -9.40
CA ALA A 53 5.79 7.93 -9.06
C ALA A 53 5.89 8.49 -7.63
N TRP A 54 4.90 9.28 -7.20
CA TRP A 54 4.85 9.87 -5.87
C TRP A 54 4.86 8.82 -4.75
N LEU A 55 4.30 7.63 -4.98
CA LEU A 55 4.24 6.57 -3.97
C LEU A 55 5.62 5.93 -3.75
N ALA A 56 6.45 5.88 -4.80
CA ALA A 56 7.82 5.39 -4.69
C ALA A 56 8.75 6.36 -3.95
N GLU A 57 8.36 7.63 -3.84
CA GLU A 57 9.11 8.69 -3.16
C GLU A 57 8.81 8.77 -1.65
N MET A 58 7.77 8.08 -1.16
CA MET A 58 7.40 8.10 0.26
C MET A 58 8.33 7.23 1.13
N GLU A 59 9.29 7.85 1.83
CA GLU A 59 10.31 7.14 2.63
C GLU A 59 9.74 6.21 3.72
N ARG A 60 8.60 6.56 4.32
CA ARG A 60 7.95 5.79 5.39
C ARG A 60 6.91 4.78 4.87
N VAL A 61 6.88 4.55 3.56
CA VAL A 61 6.04 3.53 2.93
C VAL A 61 6.94 2.54 2.19
N LYS A 62 6.88 1.27 2.61
CA LYS A 62 7.60 0.19 1.95
C LYS A 62 6.64 -0.58 1.06
N ILE A 63 6.97 -0.66 -0.21
CA ILE A 63 6.17 -1.38 -1.20
C ILE A 63 6.71 -2.80 -1.34
N PHE A 64 5.85 -3.78 -1.12
CA PHE A 64 6.15 -5.19 -1.36
C PHE A 64 5.35 -5.67 -2.57
N ARG A 65 6.05 -6.15 -3.61
CA ARG A 65 5.41 -6.74 -4.78
C ARG A 65 5.18 -8.23 -4.56
N THR A 66 3.99 -8.72 -4.91
CA THR A 66 3.54 -10.09 -4.62
C THR A 66 2.54 -10.59 -5.68
N ASP A 67 2.05 -11.82 -5.53
CA ASP A 67 0.92 -12.36 -6.28
C ASP A 67 -0.41 -12.08 -5.57
N ASP A 68 -1.51 -12.01 -6.34
CA ASP A 68 -2.86 -11.74 -5.81
C ASP A 68 -3.62 -13.04 -5.46
N TYR A 69 -3.41 -13.57 -4.25
CA TYR A 69 -4.27 -14.49 -3.49
C TYR A 69 -5.68 -14.00 -3.05
N GLY A 70 -6.17 -12.83 -3.48
CA GLY A 70 -7.50 -12.29 -3.11
C GLY A 70 -7.50 -11.16 -2.06
N PRO A 71 -8.62 -10.93 -1.33
CA PRO A 71 -8.86 -9.68 -0.58
C PRO A 71 -7.89 -9.37 0.59
N VAL A 72 -6.94 -10.25 0.91
CA VAL A 72 -5.99 -10.13 2.03
C VAL A 72 -4.52 -10.23 1.57
N THR A 73 -4.27 -10.31 0.28
CA THR A 73 -2.93 -10.52 -0.32
C THR A 73 -1.84 -9.57 0.09
#